data_AF-A0A1W4XJ52-F1
#
_entry.id   AF-A0A1W4XJ52-F1
#
_cell.length_a   1.000
_cell.length_b   1.000
_cell.length_c   1.000
_cell.angle_alpha   90.00
_cell.angle_beta   90.00
_cell.angle_gamma   90.00
#
_symmetry.space_group_name_H-M   'P 1'
#
loop_
_entity.id
_entity.type
_entity.pdbx_description
1 polymer ?
#
loop_
_entity_poly.entity_id
_entity_poly.type
_entity_poly.pdbx_seq_one_letter_code
_entity_poly.pdbx_strand_id
1 'polypeptide(L)'
;MLSRKHLLLLLIMVNYDLTSGAVTLEVDVNSNTHPISSYIYGTSFMNDVEFAKEIKLSVDRFGGNAATRYNWKIDATNRASDWFFENLPEDNKYPEKLPDGSTTDLFVEKDKSIGARTMLTISLIGWVPKNRYCIVRTCLCSF
;
A
#
# COMPACT_ATOMS: atom_id res chain seq x y z
N MET A 1 -49.00 63.53 -2.25
CA MET A 1 -49.42 62.27 -2.92
C MET A 1 -48.19 61.35 -2.93
N LEU A 2 -47.97 60.54 -1.89
CA LEU A 2 -48.21 59.08 -1.85
C LEU A 2 -47.77 58.37 -3.15
N SER A 3 -46.86 57.40 -3.15
CA SER A 3 -46.94 56.16 -2.37
C SER A 3 -45.62 55.38 -2.32
N ARG A 4 -45.19 55.04 -1.09
CA ARG A 4 -44.15 54.06 -0.75
C ARG A 4 -44.67 52.64 -1.05
N LYS A 5 -44.06 51.91 -1.99
CA LYS A 5 -44.20 50.44 -2.06
C LYS A 5 -43.04 49.81 -1.30
N HIS A 6 -43.37 49.27 -0.13
CA HIS A 6 -42.48 48.56 0.77
C HIS A 6 -42.11 47.21 0.16
N LEU A 7 -40.83 46.98 -0.12
CA LEU A 7 -40.28 45.64 -0.26
C LEU A 7 -39.23 45.48 0.84
N LEU A 8 -39.68 44.96 1.99
CA LEU A 8 -38.81 44.65 3.11
C LEU A 8 -38.08 43.33 2.77
N LEU A 9 -36.87 43.43 2.21
CA LEU A 9 -35.97 42.29 2.10
C LEU A 9 -35.49 41.96 3.53
N LEU A 10 -36.02 40.88 4.11
CA LEU A 10 -35.50 40.34 5.36
C LEU A 10 -34.17 39.65 5.04
N LEU A 11 -33.06 40.39 5.13
CA LEU A 11 -31.72 39.83 5.18
C LEU A 11 -31.60 39.03 6.48
N ILE A 12 -31.77 37.71 6.41
CA ILE A 12 -31.31 36.81 7.47
C ILE A 12 -29.79 36.90 7.45
N MET A 13 -29.23 37.76 8.31
CA MET A 13 -27.83 37.69 8.68
C MET A 13 -27.66 36.40 9.46
N VAL A 14 -27.35 35.30 8.76
CA VAL A 14 -26.77 34.14 9.42
C VAL A 14 -25.42 34.60 9.93
N ASN A 15 -25.33 34.90 11.22
CA ASN A 15 -24.06 35.06 11.91
C ASN A 15 -23.37 33.70 11.87
N TYR A 16 -22.62 33.41 10.82
CA TYR A 16 -21.61 32.38 10.88
C TYR A 16 -20.53 32.94 11.81
N ASP A 17 -20.44 32.40 13.02
CA ASP A 17 -19.34 32.72 13.93
C ASP A 17 -18.06 32.10 13.33
N LEU A 18 -17.42 32.86 12.45
CA LEU A 18 -16.16 32.52 11.79
C LEU A 18 -14.96 32.89 12.67
N THR A 19 -15.15 33.07 13.98
CA THR A 19 -14.05 33.39 14.88
C THR A 19 -13.22 32.12 15.13
N SER A 20 -12.18 31.97 14.32
CA SER A 20 -11.05 31.10 14.66
C SER A 20 -10.44 31.64 15.97
N GLY A 21 -10.81 31.04 17.10
CA GLY A 21 -10.19 31.33 18.38
C GLY A 21 -8.68 31.10 18.31
N ALA A 22 -7.90 31.92 19.02
CA ALA A 22 -6.46 31.75 19.06
C ALA A 22 -6.12 30.40 19.73
N VAL A 23 -5.32 29.57 19.05
CA VAL A 23 -4.77 28.33 19.59
C VAL A 23 -3.30 28.56 19.92
N THR A 24 -2.90 28.25 21.15
CA THR A 24 -1.51 28.28 21.58
C THR A 24 -0.94 26.86 21.53
N LEU A 25 0.20 26.69 20.84
CA LEU A 25 0.98 25.46 20.78
C LEU A 25 2.31 25.68 21.50
N GLU A 26 2.56 24.90 22.55
CA GLU A 26 3.84 24.87 23.26
C GLU A 26 4.61 23.59 22.91
N VAL A 27 5.91 23.72 22.67
CA VAL A 27 6.80 22.59 22.33
C VAL A 27 8.00 22.63 23.27
N ASP A 28 8.15 21.61 24.10
CA ASP A 28 9.31 21.39 24.96
C ASP A 28 10.12 20.19 24.45
N VAL A 29 11.34 20.45 23.95
CA VAL A 29 12.23 19.43 23.37
C VAL A 29 12.87 18.51 24.41
N ASN A 30 12.74 18.82 25.71
CA ASN A 30 13.30 18.02 26.80
C ASN A 30 12.26 17.13 27.48
N SER A 31 10.97 17.36 27.22
CA SER A 31 9.87 16.60 27.82
C SER A 31 9.56 15.34 27.01
N ASN A 32 9.36 14.22 27.71
CA ASN A 32 8.89 12.93 27.15
C ASN A 32 9.69 12.44 25.91
N THR A 33 11.02 12.50 25.97
CA THR A 33 11.87 12.09 24.84
C THR A 33 11.87 10.56 24.68
N HIS A 34 11.66 10.10 23.45
CA HIS A 34 11.79 8.70 23.07
C HIS A 34 12.31 8.57 21.62
N PRO A 35 12.96 7.45 21.27
CA PRO A 35 13.33 7.20 19.87
C PRO A 35 12.10 7.15 18.96
N ILE A 36 12.20 7.77 17.79
CA ILE A 36 11.22 7.58 16.71
C ILE A 36 11.82 6.55 15.75
N SER A 37 11.20 5.38 15.66
CA SER A 37 11.63 4.34 14.72
C SER A 37 11.44 4.84 13.30
N SER A 38 12.48 4.77 12.46
CA SER A 38 12.36 5.13 11.04
C SER A 38 11.39 4.23 10.28
N TYR A 39 11.12 3.02 10.79
CA TYR A 39 10.22 2.05 10.16
C TYR A 39 8.74 2.43 10.19
N ILE A 40 8.35 3.52 10.87
CA ILE A 40 6.98 4.06 10.75
C ILE A 40 6.74 4.75 9.40
N TYR A 41 7.80 5.10 8.67
CA TYR A 41 7.75 5.76 7.36
C TYR A 41 7.87 4.74 6.20
N GLY A 42 7.23 3.59 6.35
CA GLY A 42 7.26 2.51 5.37
C GLY A 42 6.17 2.58 4.30
N THR A 43 6.33 1.79 3.25
CA THR A 43 5.32 1.62 2.19
C THR A 43 5.07 0.14 1.90
N SER A 44 4.20 -0.16 0.93
CA SER A 44 3.96 -1.52 0.44
C SER A 44 4.00 -1.51 -1.09
N PHE A 45 4.84 -2.36 -1.67
CA PHE A 45 5.04 -2.50 -3.11
C PHE A 45 5.54 -1.21 -3.79
N MET A 46 6.58 -0.59 -3.24
CA MET A 46 7.22 0.56 -3.90
C MET A 46 7.98 0.13 -5.15
N ASN A 47 7.49 0.52 -6.33
CA ASN A 47 8.15 0.21 -7.60
C ASN A 47 8.99 1.37 -8.16
N ASP A 48 8.75 2.60 -7.70
CA ASP A 48 9.52 3.77 -8.09
C ASP A 48 10.80 3.89 -7.25
N VAL A 49 11.91 3.41 -7.82
CA VAL A 49 13.22 3.39 -7.17
C VAL A 49 13.76 4.79 -6.91
N GLU A 50 13.51 5.74 -7.81
CA GLU A 50 14.05 7.10 -7.67
C GLU A 50 13.28 7.86 -6.60
N PHE A 51 11.95 7.75 -6.59
CA PHE A 51 11.14 8.31 -5.52
C PHE A 51 11.46 7.66 -4.16
N ALA A 52 11.67 6.34 -4.11
CA ALA A 52 12.04 5.65 -2.88
C ALA A 52 13.36 6.17 -2.28
N LYS A 53 14.35 6.49 -3.12
CA LYS A 53 15.59 7.14 -2.70
C LYS A 53 15.36 8.57 -2.22
N GLU A 54 14.53 9.34 -2.94
CA GLU A 54 14.20 10.72 -2.59
C GLU A 54 13.61 10.83 -1.18
N ILE A 55 12.64 9.97 -0.86
CA ILE A 55 11.98 9.94 0.46
C ILE A 55 12.79 9.20 1.52
N LYS A 56 13.94 8.62 1.15
CA LYS A 56 14.77 7.77 2.02
C LYS A 56 13.95 6.65 2.65
N LEU A 57 13.24 5.89 1.82
CA LEU A 57 12.33 4.83 2.25
C LEU A 57 13.03 3.88 3.22
N SER A 58 12.45 3.70 4.41
CA SER A 58 13.07 2.92 5.48
C SER A 58 12.72 1.44 5.42
N VAL A 59 11.48 1.12 5.03
CA VAL A 59 10.97 -0.24 4.91
C VAL A 59 9.92 -0.33 3.79
N ASP A 60 10.02 -1.38 2.98
CA ASP A 60 9.00 -1.76 2.00
C ASP A 60 8.43 -3.14 2.32
N ARG A 61 7.12 -3.28 2.18
CA ARG A 61 6.35 -4.45 2.55
C ARG A 61 5.82 -5.20 1.33
N PHE A 62 6.25 -6.45 1.18
CA PHE A 62 5.59 -7.43 0.32
C PHE A 62 4.52 -8.16 1.13
N GLY A 63 3.24 -7.87 0.86
CA GLY A 63 2.16 -8.43 1.67
C GLY A 63 0.75 -8.28 1.08
N GLY A 64 -0.26 -8.44 1.93
CA GLY A 64 -1.67 -8.33 1.53
C GLY A 64 -2.29 -9.66 1.07
N ASN A 65 -3.48 -9.58 0.49
CA ASN A 65 -4.27 -10.76 0.11
C ASN A 65 -3.50 -11.69 -0.83
N ALA A 66 -2.91 -11.11 -1.88
CA ALA A 66 -2.08 -11.81 -2.86
C ALA A 66 -0.90 -12.56 -2.19
N ALA A 67 -0.13 -11.88 -1.33
CA ALA A 67 1.04 -12.48 -0.69
C ALA A 67 0.69 -13.66 0.23
N THR A 68 -0.54 -13.74 0.75
CA THR A 68 -0.98 -14.88 1.58
C THR A 68 -0.86 -16.21 0.84
N ARG A 69 -1.09 -16.20 -0.49
CA ARG A 69 -1.09 -17.41 -1.34
C ARG A 69 -0.01 -17.35 -2.41
N TYR A 70 1.06 -16.60 -2.19
CA TYR A 70 2.18 -16.55 -3.13
C TYR A 70 3.03 -17.82 -3.01
N ASN A 71 3.36 -18.45 -4.14
CA ASN A 71 4.29 -19.57 -4.19
C ASN A 71 5.60 -19.13 -4.86
N TRP A 72 6.63 -18.87 -4.06
CA TRP A 72 7.95 -18.42 -4.53
C TRP A 72 8.65 -19.41 -5.47
N LYS A 73 8.36 -20.72 -5.37
CA LYS A 73 9.02 -21.74 -6.20
C LYS A 73 8.65 -21.65 -7.68
N ILE A 74 7.44 -21.19 -7.94
CA ILE A 74 6.87 -21.08 -9.28
C ILE A 74 6.45 -19.64 -9.60
N ASP A 75 6.71 -18.72 -8.65
CA ASP A 75 6.47 -17.30 -8.72
C ASP A 75 5.05 -16.94 -9.20
N ALA A 76 4.06 -17.57 -8.57
CA ALA A 76 2.64 -17.41 -8.91
C ALA A 76 1.79 -17.19 -7.66
N THR A 77 0.68 -16.47 -7.84
CA THR A 77 -0.23 -16.07 -6.77
C THR A 77 -1.67 -16.44 -7.11
N ASN A 78 -2.41 -16.92 -6.11
CA ASN A 78 -3.87 -16.96 -6.21
C ASN A 78 -4.46 -15.60 -5.81
N ARG A 79 -5.25 -14.97 -6.69
CA ARG A 79 -5.82 -13.63 -6.45
C ARG A 79 -7.06 -13.62 -5.55
N ALA A 80 -7.45 -14.77 -5.00
CA ALA A 80 -8.57 -14.88 -4.06
C ALA A 80 -9.86 -14.22 -4.58
N SER A 81 -10.68 -13.68 -3.68
CA SER A 81 -11.89 -12.93 -4.05
C SER A 81 -11.59 -11.62 -4.78
N ASP A 82 -10.34 -11.16 -4.78
CA ASP A 82 -9.95 -9.93 -5.49
C ASP A 82 -10.02 -10.14 -7.01
N TRP A 83 -9.80 -11.39 -7.48
CA TRP A 83 -9.96 -11.76 -8.88
C TRP A 83 -10.27 -13.25 -9.08
N PHE A 84 -11.56 -13.61 -9.00
CA PHE A 84 -12.15 -14.92 -9.36
C PHE A 84 -11.43 -16.19 -8.86
N PHE A 85 -10.65 -16.09 -7.78
CA PHE A 85 -9.80 -17.17 -7.26
C PHE A 85 -8.78 -17.71 -8.29
N GLU A 86 -8.39 -16.89 -9.26
CA GLU A 86 -7.47 -17.30 -10.32
C GLU A 86 -6.04 -17.41 -9.81
N ASN A 87 -5.34 -18.46 -10.26
CA ASN A 87 -3.90 -18.58 -10.14
C ASN A 87 -3.25 -17.85 -11.32
N LEU A 88 -2.53 -16.76 -11.03
CA LEU A 88 -1.84 -15.97 -12.05
C LEU A 88 -0.34 -15.98 -11.79
N PRO A 89 0.49 -16.16 -12.84
CA PRO A 89 1.93 -15.94 -12.71
C PRO A 89 2.20 -14.47 -12.41
N GLU A 90 3.19 -14.20 -11.55
CA GLU A 90 3.75 -12.85 -11.46
C GLU A 90 4.57 -12.54 -12.72
N ASP A 91 4.69 -11.26 -13.05
CA ASP A 91 5.47 -10.82 -14.21
C ASP A 91 6.95 -11.06 -13.94
N ASN A 92 7.52 -12.04 -14.63
CA ASN A 92 8.91 -12.44 -14.49
C ASN A 92 9.54 -12.57 -15.87
N LYS A 93 10.65 -11.87 -16.08
CA LYS A 93 11.38 -11.85 -17.35
C LYS A 93 12.06 -13.18 -17.67
N TYR A 94 12.42 -13.97 -16.66
CA TYR A 94 13.19 -15.21 -16.80
C TYR A 94 12.55 -16.37 -16.00
N PRO A 95 11.29 -16.73 -16.29
CA PRO A 95 10.56 -17.74 -15.52
C PRO A 95 11.20 -19.14 -15.60
N GLU A 96 12.05 -19.39 -16.59
CA GLU A 96 12.83 -20.62 -16.74
C GLU A 96 13.89 -20.82 -15.66
N LYS A 97 14.23 -19.76 -14.90
CA LYS A 97 15.23 -19.79 -13.82
C LYS A 97 14.62 -20.01 -12.44
N LEU A 98 13.30 -20.03 -12.33
CA LEU A 98 12.62 -20.15 -11.05
C LEU A 98 13.08 -21.39 -10.26
N PRO A 99 13.26 -21.27 -8.93
CA PRO A 99 12.90 -20.12 -8.10
C PRO A 99 13.85 -18.91 -8.19
N ASP A 100 15.03 -19.04 -8.80
CA ASP A 100 16.02 -17.96 -8.81
C ASP A 100 15.48 -16.75 -9.58
N GLY A 101 15.48 -15.59 -8.91
CA GLY A 101 14.92 -14.37 -9.48
C GLY A 101 13.39 -14.34 -9.42
N SER A 102 12.79 -15.04 -8.45
CA SER A 102 11.38 -14.89 -8.12
C SER A 102 11.03 -13.43 -7.79
N THR A 103 9.75 -13.06 -7.85
CA THR A 103 9.30 -11.71 -7.49
C THR A 103 9.79 -11.30 -6.10
N THR A 104 9.83 -12.24 -5.14
CA THR A 104 10.35 -11.96 -3.80
C THR A 104 11.86 -11.74 -3.76
N ASP A 105 12.65 -12.41 -4.60
CA ASP A 105 14.09 -12.15 -4.69
C ASP A 105 14.34 -10.76 -5.26
N LEU A 106 13.67 -10.44 -6.37
CA LEU A 106 13.76 -9.13 -7.02
C LEU A 106 13.29 -8.00 -6.08
N PHE A 107 12.27 -8.26 -5.27
CA PHE A 107 11.80 -7.32 -4.25
C PHE A 107 12.89 -7.04 -3.19
N VAL A 108 13.52 -8.08 -2.66
CA VAL A 108 14.59 -7.95 -1.66
C VAL A 108 15.83 -7.27 -2.27
N GLU A 109 16.18 -7.59 -3.51
CA GLU A 109 17.29 -6.96 -4.23
C GLU A 109 17.05 -5.47 -4.48
N LYS A 110 15.83 -5.11 -4.90
CA LYS A 110 15.40 -3.73 -5.07
C LYS A 110 15.52 -2.96 -3.75
N ASP A 111 14.95 -3.47 -2.66
CA ASP A 111 15.01 -2.81 -1.35
C ASP A 111 16.45 -2.61 -0.87
N LYS A 112 17.31 -3.63 -1.04
CA LYS A 112 18.74 -3.52 -0.75
C LYS A 112 19.41 -2.43 -1.57
N SER A 113 19.07 -2.27 -2.84
CA SER A 113 19.68 -1.27 -3.74
C SER A 113 19.38 0.19 -3.33
N ILE A 114 18.28 0.41 -2.59
CA ILE A 114 17.87 1.73 -2.09
C ILE A 114 18.15 1.92 -0.59
N GLY A 115 18.70 0.90 0.09
CA GLY A 115 18.96 0.92 1.53
C GLY A 115 17.73 0.72 2.41
N ALA A 116 16.60 0.30 1.84
CA ALA A 116 15.38 -0.03 2.57
C ALA A 116 15.46 -1.43 3.19
N ARG A 117 14.71 -1.65 4.28
CA ARG A 117 14.46 -2.98 4.82
C ARG A 117 13.29 -3.63 4.09
N THR A 118 13.35 -4.94 3.87
CA THR A 118 12.22 -5.71 3.36
C THR A 118 11.41 -6.29 4.50
N MET A 119 10.09 -6.12 4.46
CA MET A 119 9.13 -6.89 5.26
C MET A 119 8.37 -7.85 4.35
N LEU A 120 8.73 -9.13 4.42
CA LEU A 120 8.19 -10.17 3.56
C LEU A 120 7.11 -11.00 4.28
N THR A 121 5.96 -11.16 3.65
CA THR A 121 4.94 -12.10 4.11
C THR A 121 5.31 -13.53 3.68
N ILE A 122 5.35 -14.46 4.63
CA ILE A 122 5.48 -15.89 4.36
C ILE A 122 4.10 -16.54 4.46
N SER A 123 3.71 -17.31 3.45
CA SER A 123 2.42 -18.01 3.42
C SER A 123 2.34 -19.07 4.54
N LEU A 124 1.36 -18.91 5.43
CA LEU A 124 1.07 -19.86 6.52
C LEU A 124 -0.30 -20.56 6.37
N ILE A 125 -1.06 -20.26 5.31
CA ILE A 125 -2.42 -20.78 5.10
C ILE A 125 -2.44 -22.26 4.65
N GLY A 126 -1.27 -22.84 4.35
CA GLY A 126 -1.11 -24.23 3.93
C GLY A 126 -1.37 -24.50 2.44
N TRP A 127 -2.03 -23.58 1.74
CA TRP A 127 -2.46 -23.75 0.35
C TRP A 127 -2.03 -22.57 -0.52
N VAL A 128 -1.26 -22.87 -1.58
CA VAL A 128 -0.70 -21.92 -2.56
C VAL A 128 -0.82 -22.53 -3.96
N PRO A 129 -0.73 -21.76 -5.07
CA PRO A 129 -0.82 -22.29 -6.42
C PRO A 129 0.15 -23.45 -6.67
N LYS A 130 -0.34 -24.53 -7.30
CA LYS A 130 0.49 -25.68 -7.70
C LYS A 130 1.22 -25.51 -9.03
N ASN A 131 0.68 -24.67 -9.92
CA ASN A 131 1.21 -24.46 -11.27
C ASN A 131 1.30 -22.97 -11.58
N ARG A 132 2.33 -22.59 -12.34
CA ARG A 132 2.55 -21.21 -12.80
C ARG A 132 1.62 -20.82 -13.94
N TYR A 133 1.37 -21.77 -14.85
CA TYR A 133 0.51 -21.59 -16.02
C TYR A 133 -0.60 -22.62 -16.02
N CYS A 134 -1.77 -22.23 -16.51
CA CYS A 134 -2.88 -23.14 -16.68
C CYS A 134 -2.78 -23.88 -18.01
N ILE A 135 -2.63 -25.20 -17.93
CA ILE A 135 -2.95 -26.09 -19.05
C ILE A 135 -4.46 -26.36 -18.96
N VAL A 136 -5.15 -25.98 -20.03
CA VAL A 136 -6.60 -26.09 -20.31
C VAL A 136 -7.32 -27.07 -19.36
N ARG A 137 -8.12 -26.53 -18.41
CA ARG A 137 -9.11 -27.18 -17.50
C ARG A 137 -8.84 -27.24 -15.98
N THR A 138 -7.66 -26.91 -15.43
CA THR A 138 -7.41 -27.01 -13.96
C THR A 138 -7.21 -25.67 -13.22
N CYS A 139 -7.59 -24.56 -13.85
CA CYS A 139 -7.22 -23.20 -13.44
C CYS A 139 -7.99 -22.64 -12.22
N LEU A 140 -9.18 -23.17 -11.92
CA LEU A 140 -10.11 -22.49 -11.01
C LEU A 140 -9.86 -22.75 -9.52
N CYS A 141 -9.28 -23.89 -9.13
CA CYS A 141 -9.30 -24.32 -7.72
C CYS A 141 -8.10 -25.19 -7.30
N SER A 142 -7.02 -25.28 -8.09
CA SER A 142 -5.88 -26.12 -7.70
C SER A 142 -5.00 -25.40 -6.68
N PHE A 143 -5.37 -25.55 -5.41
CA PHE A 143 -4.44 -25.49 -4.28
C PHE A 143 -3.57 -26.73 -4.24
#